data_AF-A0AAW2KKJ3-F1
#
_entry.id   AF-A0AAW2KKJ3-F1
#
_cell.length_a   1.000
_cell.length_b   1.000
_cell.length_c   1.000
_cell.angle_alpha   90.00
_cell.angle_beta   90.00
_cell.angle_gamma   90.00
#
_symmetry.space_group_name_H-M   'P 1'
#
loop_
_entity.id
_entity.type
_entity.pdbx_description
1 polymer ?
#
loop_
_entity_poly.entity_id
_entity_poly.type
_entity_poly.pdbx_seq_one_letter_code
_entity_poly.pdbx_strand_id
1 'polypeptide(L)'
;MEGLQGGGSEREKSNSSSSATPVSAVATFWKDFDLEKERTILDEQGLRIAENQENSQKNRRKLAENTRGLSEEVDKLTKRAKFGENAFLNIYQKLYEAPDPYPVLSSIAEKDAKLSELESENRKMKVELEEFRTESTHLKNQQATIRRLEERTRQLEQQMEEKVKEIVDIKQRNLAEENQKTMEVLRERERMLQDQLRQAQESVSTMRKLHEFAQSQLFELRAQSEEERAAKQSEVNLLMDEVEQAQTRLLSLEREKGLLRSQLQSANEDSGHKKSDNSDANTMLENSLSAKEKIISELNMELHNIETTLSNEREYHLNEMKKLKTLLNEKELELEELKKELQARPTEKLVDDLRKKLKILQAVGYNSIEAEDWEAATSGEEMSKMESLLLDKNRKMEHELTQFKVKIAEKSSFLEAAEVKIRELTEQINEQQRLIQKLEDDILKGYSSNDKKGSFFDDWDLSESGGQTKSSDSKCNIL
;
A
#
# COMPACT_ATOMS: atom_id res chain seq x y z
N MET A 1 -11.64 9.99 28.79
CA MET A 1 -12.97 9.99 29.44
C MET A 1 -13.21 8.59 29.93
N GLU A 2 -13.30 8.45 31.26
CA GLU A 2 -14.05 7.46 32.04
C GLU A 2 -13.93 5.99 31.55
N GLY A 3 -13.19 5.09 32.20
CA GLY A 3 -13.21 4.82 33.63
C GLY A 3 -14.28 3.78 33.95
N LEU A 4 -14.04 2.50 33.63
CA LEU A 4 -14.83 1.39 34.17
C LEU A 4 -13.90 0.29 34.65
N GLN A 5 -13.78 0.27 35.98
CA GLN A 5 -13.30 -0.82 36.81
C GLN A 5 -14.11 -2.08 36.51
N GLY A 6 -13.45 -3.12 35.97
CA GLY A 6 -13.93 -4.49 36.06
C GLY A 6 -13.49 -5.06 37.39
N GLY A 7 -14.41 -5.09 38.36
CA GLY A 7 -14.19 -5.61 39.70
C GLY A 7 -13.75 -7.07 39.70
N GLY A 8 -12.85 -7.40 40.62
CA GLY A 8 -12.38 -8.75 40.84
C GLY A 8 -13.51 -9.71 41.19
N SER A 9 -13.52 -10.86 40.52
CA SER A 9 -14.22 -12.04 40.97
C SER A 9 -13.27 -12.87 41.83
N GLU A 10 -12.90 -12.32 42.99
CA GLU A 10 -12.41 -13.12 44.12
C GLU A 10 -13.64 -13.55 44.95
N ARG A 11 -13.68 -14.84 45.33
CA ARG A 11 -14.79 -15.62 45.93
C ARG A 11 -15.75 -16.12 44.84
N GLU A 12 -15.67 -17.36 44.41
CA GLU A 12 -15.84 -18.55 45.24
C GLU A 12 -14.81 -19.63 44.90
N LYS A 13 -13.76 -19.75 45.73
CA LYS A 13 -13.16 -21.07 45.94
C LYS A 13 -14.19 -21.86 46.73
N SER A 14 -15.12 -22.52 46.04
CA SER A 14 -15.92 -23.57 46.64
C SER A 14 -14.92 -24.62 47.14
N ASN A 15 -14.75 -24.65 48.46
CA ASN A 15 -14.01 -25.67 49.18
C ASN A 15 -14.44 -27.04 48.62
N SER A 16 -13.63 -27.63 47.75
CA SER A 16 -13.74 -29.04 47.37
C SER A 16 -13.16 -29.91 48.49
N SER A 17 -13.54 -29.59 49.74
CA SER A 17 -13.38 -30.49 50.87
C SER A 17 -14.47 -31.53 50.71
N SER A 18 -14.04 -32.76 50.53
CA SER A 18 -14.77 -34.02 50.66
C SER A 18 -15.74 -34.03 51.84
N SER A 19 -16.87 -33.34 51.71
CA SER A 19 -17.97 -33.46 52.66
C SER A 19 -18.82 -34.59 52.14
N ALA A 20 -18.61 -35.78 52.70
CA ALA A 20 -19.67 -36.78 52.69
C ALA A 20 -20.97 -36.03 53.03
N THR A 21 -21.98 -36.12 52.15
CA THR A 21 -23.27 -35.50 52.43
C THR A 21 -23.71 -35.95 53.83
N PRO A 22 -24.44 -35.13 54.61
CA PRO A 22 -24.89 -35.54 55.94
C PRO A 22 -25.55 -36.93 55.93
N VAL A 23 -26.23 -37.28 54.83
CA VAL A 23 -26.79 -38.62 54.60
C VAL A 23 -25.72 -39.70 54.39
N SER A 24 -24.67 -39.43 53.62
CA SER A 24 -23.53 -40.35 53.43
C SER A 24 -22.81 -40.63 54.75
N ALA A 25 -22.57 -39.61 55.58
CA ALA A 25 -21.96 -39.78 56.89
C ALA A 25 -22.83 -40.63 57.85
N VAL A 26 -24.15 -40.46 57.80
CA VAL A 26 -25.10 -41.26 58.58
C VAL A 26 -25.18 -42.70 58.03
N ALA A 27 -25.12 -42.90 56.72
CA ALA A 27 -25.07 -44.22 56.10
C ALA A 27 -23.79 -44.98 56.49
N THR A 28 -22.62 -44.34 56.47
CA THR A 28 -21.37 -44.95 56.91
C THR A 28 -21.40 -45.35 58.38
N PHE A 29 -21.98 -44.51 59.24
CA PHE A 29 -22.15 -44.87 60.66
C PHE A 29 -22.96 -46.15 60.85
N TRP A 30 -24.13 -46.26 60.19
CA TRP A 30 -24.98 -47.46 60.33
C TRP A 30 -24.37 -48.71 59.69
N LYS A 31 -23.53 -48.53 58.67
CA LYS A 31 -22.71 -49.61 58.11
C LYS A 31 -21.73 -50.16 59.14
N ASP A 32 -21.01 -49.26 59.80
CA ASP A 32 -19.94 -49.61 60.73
C ASP A 32 -20.50 -50.13 62.06
N PHE A 33 -21.67 -49.61 62.46
CA PHE A 33 -22.41 -50.12 63.62
C PHE A 33 -22.84 -51.58 63.44
N ASP A 34 -23.10 -52.02 62.20
CA ASP A 34 -23.44 -53.40 61.84
C ASP A 34 -24.49 -54.00 62.80
N LEU A 35 -25.72 -53.48 62.68
CA LEU A 35 -26.83 -53.84 63.58
C LEU A 35 -27.05 -55.35 63.67
N GLU A 36 -26.80 -56.10 62.58
CA GLU A 36 -26.96 -57.55 62.56
C GLU A 36 -25.91 -58.25 63.44
N LYS A 37 -24.66 -57.81 63.37
CA LYS A 37 -23.61 -58.30 64.28
C LYS A 37 -23.93 -57.96 65.74
N GLU A 38 -24.36 -56.73 66.03
CA GLU A 38 -24.75 -56.35 67.40
C GLU A 38 -25.95 -57.16 67.91
N ARG A 39 -26.92 -57.48 67.05
CA ARG A 39 -28.03 -58.40 67.39
C ARG A 39 -27.51 -59.78 67.77
N THR A 40 -26.56 -60.35 67.02
CA THR A 40 -26.00 -61.67 67.37
C THR A 40 -25.28 -61.65 68.72
N ILE A 41 -24.57 -60.57 69.06
CA ILE A 41 -23.91 -60.40 70.36
C ILE A 41 -24.95 -60.31 71.48
N LEU A 42 -26.03 -59.54 71.26
CA LEU A 42 -27.12 -59.44 72.21
C LEU A 42 -27.89 -60.76 72.38
N ASP A 43 -28.05 -61.56 71.33
CA ASP A 43 -28.64 -62.91 71.38
C ASP A 43 -27.81 -63.81 72.31
N GLU A 44 -26.47 -63.84 72.12
CA GLU A 44 -25.57 -64.61 72.98
C GLU A 44 -25.64 -64.15 74.44
N GLN A 45 -25.69 -62.84 74.68
CA GLN A 45 -25.83 -62.28 76.02
C GLN A 45 -27.20 -62.63 76.63
N GLY A 46 -28.27 -62.56 75.84
CA GLY A 46 -29.62 -62.95 76.25
C GLY A 46 -29.68 -64.42 76.67
N LEU A 47 -29.05 -65.32 75.90
CA LEU A 47 -28.93 -66.74 76.24
C LEU A 47 -28.14 -66.96 77.53
N ARG A 48 -27.00 -66.27 77.69
CA ARG A 48 -26.19 -66.34 78.93
C ARG A 48 -26.94 -65.79 80.14
N ILE A 49 -27.72 -64.73 79.97
CA ILE A 49 -28.56 -64.17 81.03
C ILE A 49 -29.65 -65.17 81.42
N ALA A 50 -30.30 -65.82 80.44
CA ALA A 50 -31.29 -66.85 80.71
C ALA A 50 -30.69 -68.05 81.46
N GLU A 51 -29.52 -68.54 81.04
CA GLU A 51 -28.80 -69.63 81.71
C GLU A 51 -28.37 -69.23 83.14
N ASN A 52 -27.82 -68.02 83.30
CA ASN A 52 -27.46 -67.49 84.61
C ASN A 52 -28.68 -67.28 85.50
N GLN A 53 -29.82 -66.88 84.94
CA GLN A 53 -31.06 -66.74 85.67
C GLN A 53 -31.53 -68.11 86.19
N GLU A 54 -31.49 -69.15 85.35
CA GLU A 54 -31.84 -70.52 85.74
C GLU A 54 -30.89 -71.07 86.82
N ASN A 55 -29.57 -70.93 86.61
CA ASN A 55 -28.55 -71.36 87.55
C ASN A 55 -28.64 -70.62 88.90
N SER A 56 -28.87 -69.30 88.86
CA SER A 56 -29.05 -68.48 90.04
C SER A 56 -30.35 -68.83 90.78
N GLN A 57 -31.45 -69.11 90.07
CA GLN A 57 -32.68 -69.61 90.70
C GLN A 57 -32.46 -70.96 91.40
N LYS A 58 -31.78 -71.93 90.75
CA LYS A 58 -31.44 -73.23 91.36
C LYS A 58 -30.56 -73.07 92.59
N ASN A 59 -29.51 -72.23 92.51
CA ASN A 59 -28.58 -72.01 93.62
C ASN A 59 -29.22 -71.26 94.79
N ARG A 60 -30.08 -70.26 94.51
CA ARG A 60 -30.84 -69.55 95.56
C ARG A 60 -31.84 -70.46 96.27
N ARG A 61 -32.53 -71.34 95.55
CA ARG A 61 -33.43 -72.36 96.15
C ARG A 61 -32.67 -73.26 97.12
N LYS A 62 -31.51 -73.79 96.71
CA LYS A 62 -30.63 -74.61 97.56
C LYS A 62 -30.08 -73.84 98.78
N LEU A 63 -29.75 -72.56 98.62
CA LEU A 63 -29.22 -71.73 99.71
C LEU A 63 -30.32 -71.39 100.75
N ALA A 64 -31.54 -71.11 100.28
CA ALA A 64 -32.70 -70.85 101.14
C ALA A 64 -33.10 -72.09 101.96
N GLU A 65 -32.97 -73.30 101.41
CA GLU A 65 -33.18 -74.56 102.15
C GLU A 65 -32.15 -74.78 103.28
N ASN A 66 -30.89 -74.36 103.07
CA ASN A 66 -29.80 -74.59 104.03
C ASN A 66 -29.63 -73.49 105.09
N THR A 67 -30.17 -72.29 104.90
CA THR A 67 -29.96 -71.15 105.81
C THR A 67 -31.23 -70.35 106.07
N ARG A 68 -31.99 -70.74 107.11
CA ARG A 68 -33.28 -70.13 107.49
C ARG A 68 -33.21 -68.65 107.91
N GLY A 69 -32.02 -68.07 108.11
CA GLY A 69 -31.80 -66.70 108.60
C GLY A 69 -31.29 -65.67 107.58
N LEU A 70 -30.96 -66.05 106.34
CA LEU A 70 -30.43 -65.13 105.30
C LEU A 70 -31.44 -64.79 104.19
N SER A 71 -32.72 -65.11 104.38
CA SER A 71 -33.75 -65.06 103.32
C SER A 71 -34.05 -63.66 102.77
N GLU A 72 -34.07 -62.62 103.61
CA GLU A 72 -34.47 -61.26 103.18
C GLU A 72 -33.44 -60.60 102.25
N GLU A 73 -32.14 -60.82 102.49
CA GLU A 73 -31.08 -60.26 101.66
C GLU A 73 -31.01 -60.97 100.29
N VAL A 74 -31.25 -62.29 100.28
CA VAL A 74 -31.38 -63.08 99.04
C VAL A 74 -32.56 -62.59 98.18
N ASP A 75 -33.68 -62.20 98.80
CA ASP A 75 -34.84 -61.65 98.09
C ASP A 75 -34.57 -60.25 97.49
N LYS A 76 -33.89 -59.36 98.22
CA LYS A 76 -33.49 -58.04 97.70
C LYS A 76 -32.56 -58.19 96.50
N LEU A 77 -31.56 -59.07 96.61
CA LEU A 77 -30.62 -59.35 95.52
C LEU A 77 -31.35 -59.96 94.30
N THR A 78 -32.34 -60.82 94.52
CA THR A 78 -33.16 -61.41 93.46
C THR A 78 -34.04 -60.40 92.75
N LYS A 79 -34.66 -59.47 93.48
CA LYS A 79 -35.45 -58.39 92.87
C LYS A 79 -34.59 -57.47 92.01
N ARG A 80 -33.39 -57.12 92.48
CA ARG A 80 -32.43 -56.32 91.72
C ARG A 80 -31.95 -57.05 90.45
N ALA A 81 -31.65 -58.34 90.55
CA ALA A 81 -31.27 -59.16 89.40
C ALA A 81 -32.40 -59.22 88.35
N LYS A 82 -33.63 -59.55 88.78
CA LYS A 82 -34.81 -59.59 87.90
C LYS A 82 -35.12 -58.24 87.24
N PHE A 83 -34.89 -57.14 87.95
CA PHE A 83 -35.06 -55.80 87.36
C PHE A 83 -34.05 -55.55 86.24
N GLY A 84 -32.77 -55.87 86.46
CA GLY A 84 -31.72 -55.74 85.44
C GLY A 84 -31.96 -56.66 84.23
N GLU A 85 -32.36 -57.91 84.48
CA GLU A 85 -32.72 -58.88 83.43
C GLU A 85 -33.91 -58.38 82.59
N ASN A 86 -34.97 -57.88 83.24
CA ASN A 86 -36.14 -57.37 82.53
C ASN A 86 -35.85 -56.07 81.76
N ALA A 87 -35.00 -55.19 82.30
CA ALA A 87 -34.55 -53.99 81.59
C ALA A 87 -33.73 -54.35 80.34
N PHE A 88 -32.82 -55.33 80.45
CA PHE A 88 -32.08 -55.86 79.31
C PHE A 88 -33.03 -56.43 78.25
N LEU A 89 -33.96 -57.31 78.63
CA LEU A 89 -34.89 -57.94 77.68
C LEU A 89 -35.78 -56.93 76.95
N ASN A 90 -36.21 -55.85 77.62
CA ASN A 90 -36.99 -54.79 76.98
C ASN A 90 -36.19 -54.05 75.89
N ILE A 91 -34.92 -53.72 76.17
CA ILE A 91 -34.04 -53.06 75.20
C ILE A 91 -33.70 -54.02 74.06
N TYR A 92 -33.35 -55.25 74.40
CA TYR A 92 -33.04 -56.32 73.44
C TYR A 92 -34.19 -56.53 72.45
N GLN A 93 -35.43 -56.70 72.93
CA GLN A 93 -36.60 -56.91 72.06
C GLN A 93 -36.76 -55.76 71.06
N LYS A 94 -36.63 -54.51 71.53
CA LYS A 94 -36.78 -53.33 70.67
C LYS A 94 -35.68 -53.23 69.61
N LEU A 95 -34.43 -53.55 69.95
CA LEU A 95 -33.31 -53.56 69.01
C LEU A 95 -33.41 -54.72 68.00
N TYR A 96 -33.93 -55.87 68.43
CA TYR A 96 -34.12 -57.03 67.57
C TYR A 96 -35.27 -56.83 66.56
N GLU A 97 -36.36 -56.16 66.96
CA GLU A 97 -37.49 -55.87 66.07
C GLU A 97 -37.21 -54.70 65.10
N ALA A 98 -36.27 -53.79 65.42
CA ALA A 98 -36.00 -52.60 64.62
C ALA A 98 -35.27 -52.94 63.31
N PRO A 99 -35.83 -52.65 62.11
CA PRO A 99 -35.19 -52.97 60.84
C PRO A 99 -33.86 -52.23 60.65
N ASP A 100 -32.91 -52.84 59.95
CA ASP A 100 -31.63 -52.21 59.63
C ASP A 100 -31.83 -50.97 58.72
N PRO A 101 -31.44 -49.76 59.16
CA PRO A 101 -31.58 -48.54 58.38
C PRO A 101 -30.50 -48.36 57.31
N TYR A 102 -29.39 -49.11 57.35
CA TYR A 102 -28.26 -48.92 56.44
C TYR A 102 -28.63 -49.04 54.95
N PRO A 103 -29.38 -50.05 54.48
CA PRO A 103 -29.68 -50.20 53.05
C PRO A 103 -30.43 -49.01 52.45
N VAL A 104 -31.37 -48.43 53.22
CA VAL A 104 -32.14 -47.26 52.79
C VAL A 104 -31.25 -46.01 52.76
N LEU A 105 -30.44 -45.81 53.81
CA LEU A 105 -29.52 -44.69 53.90
C LEU A 105 -28.45 -44.74 52.80
N SER A 106 -27.92 -45.91 52.47
CA SER A 106 -26.98 -46.10 51.36
C SER A 106 -27.59 -45.68 50.02
N SER A 107 -28.84 -46.09 49.74
CA SER A 107 -29.52 -45.69 48.50
C SER A 107 -29.79 -44.19 48.42
N ILE A 108 -30.14 -43.54 49.53
CA ILE A 108 -30.34 -42.09 49.56
C ILE A 108 -29.00 -41.38 49.39
N ALA A 109 -27.94 -41.84 50.06
CA ALA A 109 -26.59 -41.27 49.93
C ALA A 109 -26.08 -41.33 48.48
N GLU A 110 -26.29 -42.44 47.77
CA GLU A 110 -25.95 -42.57 46.34
C GLU A 110 -26.75 -41.61 45.46
N LYS A 111 -28.06 -41.45 45.72
CA LYS A 111 -28.92 -40.53 44.97
C LYS A 111 -28.55 -39.06 45.22
N ASP A 112 -28.24 -38.70 46.46
CA ASP A 112 -27.82 -37.35 46.83
C ASP A 112 -26.48 -37.00 46.19
N ALA A 113 -25.53 -37.94 46.15
CA ALA A 113 -24.26 -37.76 45.46
C ALA A 113 -24.49 -37.48 43.96
N LYS A 114 -25.32 -38.31 43.31
CA LYS A 114 -25.67 -38.13 41.89
C LYS A 114 -26.41 -36.82 41.62
N LEU A 115 -27.29 -36.39 42.53
CA LEU A 115 -27.99 -35.12 42.43
C LEU A 115 -27.01 -33.94 42.52
N SER A 116 -26.07 -33.98 43.46
CA SER A 116 -25.01 -32.97 43.60
C SER A 116 -24.12 -32.87 42.34
N GLU A 117 -23.76 -34.01 41.76
CA GLU A 117 -23.02 -34.06 40.48
C GLU A 117 -23.81 -33.41 39.35
N LEU A 118 -25.07 -33.79 39.17
CA LEU A 118 -25.95 -33.23 38.14
C LEU A 118 -26.21 -31.73 38.34
N GLU A 119 -26.33 -31.26 39.58
CA GLU A 119 -26.45 -29.83 39.88
C GLU A 119 -25.18 -29.05 39.52
N SER A 120 -24.01 -29.61 39.83
CA SER A 120 -22.71 -29.04 39.47
C SER A 120 -22.55 -28.95 37.95
N GLU A 121 -22.88 -30.02 37.22
CA GLU A 121 -22.89 -30.03 35.76
C GLU A 121 -23.89 -29.01 35.20
N ASN A 122 -25.10 -28.91 35.75
CA ASN A 122 -26.09 -27.93 35.31
C ASN A 122 -25.60 -26.48 35.50
N ARG A 123 -24.89 -26.20 36.60
CA ARG A 123 -24.27 -24.88 36.85
C ARG A 123 -23.18 -24.60 35.82
N LYS A 124 -22.29 -25.56 35.55
CA LYS A 124 -21.24 -25.43 34.52
C LYS A 124 -21.82 -25.15 33.15
N MET A 125 -22.82 -25.94 32.73
CA MET A 125 -23.49 -25.75 31.44
C MET A 125 -24.18 -24.38 31.33
N LYS A 126 -24.72 -23.84 32.43
CA LYS A 126 -25.31 -22.49 32.43
C LYS A 126 -24.27 -21.40 32.23
N VAL A 127 -23.09 -21.53 32.87
CA VAL A 127 -21.97 -20.59 32.70
C VAL A 127 -21.47 -20.63 31.25
N GLU A 128 -21.22 -21.81 30.71
CA GLU A 128 -20.79 -21.98 29.31
C GLU A 128 -21.81 -21.37 28.32
N LEU A 129 -23.12 -21.57 28.56
CA LEU A 129 -24.16 -20.95 27.73
C LEU A 129 -24.17 -19.42 27.82
N GLU A 130 -23.86 -18.85 28.98
CA GLU A 130 -23.77 -17.40 29.14
C GLU A 130 -22.52 -16.84 28.47
N GLU A 131 -21.38 -17.52 28.59
CA GLU A 131 -20.15 -17.20 27.84
C GLU A 131 -20.41 -17.21 26.33
N PHE A 132 -20.98 -18.29 25.77
CA PHE A 132 -21.33 -18.35 24.35
C PHE A 132 -22.31 -17.25 23.91
N ARG A 133 -23.24 -16.83 24.79
CA ARG A 133 -24.12 -15.69 24.50
C ARG A 133 -23.33 -14.39 24.41
N THR A 134 -22.41 -14.14 25.35
CA THR A 134 -21.58 -12.92 25.31
C THR A 134 -20.67 -12.92 24.08
N GLU A 135 -20.02 -14.04 23.75
CA GLU A 135 -19.22 -14.20 22.54
C GLU A 135 -20.03 -13.95 21.27
N SER A 136 -21.26 -14.48 21.20
CA SER A 136 -22.16 -14.24 20.06
C SER A 136 -22.47 -12.75 19.88
N THR A 137 -22.68 -12.01 20.97
CA THR A 137 -22.90 -10.56 20.89
C THR A 137 -21.63 -9.81 20.46
N HIS A 138 -20.46 -10.23 20.95
CA HIS A 138 -19.18 -9.65 20.56
C HIS A 138 -18.88 -9.90 19.08
N LEU A 139 -19.10 -11.11 18.57
CA LEU A 139 -18.97 -11.45 17.16
C LEU A 139 -19.91 -10.62 16.26
N LYS A 140 -21.15 -10.38 16.70
CA LYS A 140 -22.09 -9.49 15.97
C LYS A 140 -21.57 -8.05 15.91
N ASN A 141 -20.98 -7.54 16.99
CA ASN A 141 -20.39 -6.20 17.02
C ASN A 141 -19.14 -6.09 16.13
N GLN A 142 -18.30 -7.13 16.13
CA GLN A 142 -17.16 -7.22 15.22
C GLN A 142 -17.62 -7.27 13.76
N GLN A 143 -18.65 -8.06 13.43
CA GLN A 143 -19.21 -8.14 12.08
C GLN A 143 -19.75 -6.77 11.61
N ALA A 144 -20.36 -5.98 12.50
CA ALA A 144 -20.78 -4.62 12.17
C ALA A 144 -19.60 -3.69 11.87
N THR A 145 -18.49 -3.84 12.61
CA THR A 145 -17.26 -3.07 12.36
C THR A 145 -16.61 -3.47 11.03
N ILE A 146 -16.53 -4.77 10.74
CA ILE A 146 -16.00 -5.28 9.47
C ILE A 146 -16.80 -4.72 8.29
N ARG A 147 -18.14 -4.75 8.33
CA ARG A 147 -18.98 -4.18 7.27
C ARG A 147 -18.74 -2.69 7.05
N ARG A 148 -18.52 -1.91 8.11
CA ARG A 148 -18.19 -0.47 7.98
C ARG A 148 -16.82 -0.24 7.34
N LEU A 149 -15.85 -1.09 7.68
CA LEU A 149 -14.51 -1.02 7.09
C LEU A 149 -14.52 -1.44 5.62
N GLU A 150 -15.23 -2.52 5.27
CA GLU A 150 -15.43 -2.97 3.89
C GLU A 150 -16.10 -1.88 3.04
N GLU A 151 -17.16 -1.24 3.56
CA GLU A 151 -17.83 -0.14 2.87
C GLU A 151 -16.91 1.07 2.68
N ARG A 152 -16.11 1.41 3.69
CA ARG A 152 -15.12 2.50 3.57
C ARG A 152 -14.04 2.19 2.54
N THR A 153 -13.56 0.94 2.49
CA THR A 153 -12.59 0.49 1.48
C THR A 153 -13.21 0.60 0.08
N ARG A 154 -14.43 0.11 -0.10
CA ARG A 154 -15.16 0.22 -1.37
C ARG A 154 -15.35 1.66 -1.83
N GLN A 155 -15.66 2.58 -0.92
CA GLN A 155 -15.78 4.01 -1.22
C GLN A 155 -14.44 4.62 -1.64
N LEU A 156 -13.34 4.27 -0.98
CA LEU A 156 -12.01 4.73 -1.37
C LEU A 156 -11.59 4.18 -2.73
N GLU A 157 -11.88 2.90 -3.01
CA GLU A 157 -11.65 2.29 -4.32
C GLU A 157 -12.44 3.01 -5.42
N GLN A 158 -13.73 3.28 -5.19
CA GLN A 158 -14.56 4.03 -6.15
C GLN A 158 -14.03 5.45 -6.37
N GLN A 159 -13.63 6.17 -5.32
CA GLN A 159 -13.04 7.51 -5.46
C GLN A 159 -11.73 7.49 -6.25
N MET A 160 -10.91 6.46 -6.05
CA MET A 160 -9.67 6.29 -6.81
C MET A 160 -9.97 5.97 -8.28
N GLU A 161 -10.93 5.10 -8.56
CA GLU A 161 -11.36 4.77 -9.93
C GLU A 161 -11.93 5.99 -10.66
N GLU A 162 -12.76 6.80 -9.99
CA GLU A 162 -13.29 8.06 -10.52
C GLU A 162 -12.17 9.08 -10.82
N LYS A 163 -11.20 9.25 -9.92
CA LYS A 163 -10.04 10.13 -10.15
C LYS A 163 -9.16 9.64 -11.30
N VAL A 164 -8.92 8.33 -11.40
CA VAL A 164 -8.15 7.75 -12.51
C VAL A 164 -8.89 7.99 -13.82
N LYS A 165 -10.21 7.77 -13.86
CA LYS A 165 -11.03 8.03 -15.03
C LYS A 165 -10.98 9.51 -15.44
N GLU A 166 -11.10 10.43 -14.49
CA GLU A 166 -10.99 11.87 -14.76
C GLU A 166 -9.63 12.25 -15.34
N ILE A 167 -8.53 11.74 -14.76
CA ILE A 167 -7.17 11.98 -15.26
C ILE A 167 -7.00 11.44 -16.69
N VAL A 168 -7.52 10.24 -16.96
CA VAL A 168 -7.47 9.62 -18.30
C VAL A 168 -8.28 10.45 -19.29
N ASP A 169 -9.48 10.88 -18.93
CA ASP A 169 -10.33 11.73 -19.78
C ASP A 169 -9.66 13.08 -20.10
N ILE A 170 -9.04 13.72 -19.10
CA ILE A 170 -8.28 14.97 -19.30
C ILE A 170 -7.10 14.72 -20.24
N LYS A 171 -6.33 13.65 -20.02
CA LYS A 171 -5.17 13.33 -20.85
C LYS A 171 -5.58 13.00 -22.28
N GLN A 172 -6.70 12.31 -22.48
CA GLN A 172 -7.24 12.01 -23.80
C GLN A 172 -7.69 13.28 -24.52
N ARG A 173 -8.36 14.22 -23.82
CA ARG A 173 -8.70 15.54 -24.38
C ARG A 173 -7.45 16.34 -24.77
N ASN A 174 -6.45 16.41 -23.88
CA ASN A 174 -5.22 17.14 -24.14
C ASN A 174 -4.46 16.56 -25.35
N LEU A 175 -4.37 15.23 -25.45
CA LEU A 175 -3.77 14.58 -26.62
C LEU A 175 -4.56 14.84 -27.91
N ALA A 176 -5.89 14.86 -27.83
CA ALA A 176 -6.73 15.20 -28.99
C ALA A 176 -6.52 16.66 -29.42
N GLU A 177 -6.44 17.60 -28.47
CA GLU A 177 -6.16 19.01 -28.74
C GLU A 177 -4.76 19.23 -29.33
N GLU A 178 -3.73 18.56 -28.80
CA GLU A 178 -2.36 18.63 -29.31
C GLU A 178 -2.27 18.04 -30.73
N ASN A 179 -2.91 16.89 -30.96
CA ASN A 179 -3.02 16.29 -32.31
C ASN A 179 -3.79 17.21 -33.27
N GLN A 180 -4.83 17.89 -32.81
CA GLN A 180 -5.55 18.84 -33.63
C GLN A 180 -4.67 20.04 -34.01
N LYS A 181 -3.97 20.65 -33.03
CA LYS A 181 -3.05 21.78 -33.28
C LYS A 181 -1.94 21.41 -34.24
N THR A 182 -1.32 20.23 -34.07
CA THR A 182 -0.27 19.77 -34.98
C THR A 182 -0.81 19.56 -36.40
N MET A 183 -2.02 19.00 -36.54
CA MET A 183 -2.68 18.86 -37.84
C MET A 183 -3.02 20.22 -38.49
N GLU A 184 -3.43 21.22 -37.71
CA GLU A 184 -3.68 22.58 -38.20
C GLU A 184 -2.40 23.25 -38.72
N VAL A 185 -1.30 23.17 -37.96
CA VAL A 185 0.02 23.69 -38.38
C VAL A 185 0.50 23.00 -39.66
N LEU A 186 0.35 21.68 -39.76
CA LEU A 186 0.71 20.94 -40.97
C LEU A 186 -0.14 21.35 -42.17
N ARG A 187 -1.44 21.57 -41.98
CA ARG A 187 -2.34 22.06 -43.04
C ARG A 187 -2.00 23.47 -43.49
N GLU A 188 -1.66 24.38 -42.58
CA GLU A 188 -1.23 25.73 -42.93
C GLU A 188 0.10 25.70 -43.70
N ARG A 189 1.05 24.88 -43.25
CA ARG A 189 2.31 24.67 -43.97
C ARG A 189 2.08 24.11 -45.36
N GLU A 190 1.20 23.11 -45.51
CA GLU A 190 0.84 22.55 -46.80
C GLU A 190 0.24 23.62 -47.71
N ARG A 191 -0.68 24.44 -47.19
CA ARG A 191 -1.29 25.55 -47.94
C ARG A 191 -0.23 26.57 -48.40
N MET A 192 0.68 26.98 -47.51
CA MET A 192 1.77 27.90 -47.86
C MET A 192 2.67 27.33 -48.96
N LEU A 193 3.02 26.04 -48.89
CA LEU A 193 3.82 25.37 -49.92
C LEU A 193 3.06 25.26 -51.25
N GLN A 194 1.75 25.00 -51.22
CA GLN A 194 0.90 25.00 -52.42
C GLN A 194 0.86 26.40 -53.06
N ASP A 195 0.74 27.46 -52.26
CA ASP A 195 0.75 28.84 -52.76
C ASP A 195 2.10 29.23 -53.37
N GLN A 196 3.22 28.88 -52.73
CA GLN A 196 4.56 29.09 -53.29
C GLN A 196 4.75 28.33 -54.60
N LEU A 197 4.28 27.07 -54.67
CA LEU A 197 4.34 26.29 -55.89
C LEU A 197 3.53 26.93 -57.01
N ARG A 198 2.32 27.41 -56.72
CA ARG A 198 1.47 28.13 -57.68
C ARG A 198 2.17 29.39 -58.18
N GLN A 199 2.74 30.20 -57.29
CA GLN A 199 3.46 31.42 -57.66
C GLN A 199 4.67 31.13 -58.54
N ALA A 200 5.44 30.09 -58.24
CA ALA A 200 6.57 29.65 -59.05
C ALA A 200 6.12 29.11 -60.43
N GLN A 201 4.99 28.41 -60.50
CA GLN A 201 4.41 27.97 -61.77
C GLN A 201 3.94 29.15 -62.62
N GLU A 202 3.29 30.14 -62.00
CA GLU A 202 2.87 31.37 -62.66
C GLU A 202 4.06 32.16 -63.20
N SER A 203 5.13 32.33 -62.41
CA SER A 203 6.34 33.03 -62.86
C SER A 203 7.06 32.28 -64.00
N VAL A 204 7.10 30.95 -63.97
CA VAL A 204 7.62 30.17 -65.10
C VAL A 204 6.74 30.35 -66.33
N SER A 205 5.41 30.41 -66.15
CA SER A 205 4.48 30.64 -67.27
C SER A 205 4.64 32.02 -67.89
N THR A 206 4.86 33.07 -67.08
CA THR A 206 5.10 34.43 -67.58
C THR A 206 6.46 34.52 -68.27
N MET A 207 7.50 33.92 -67.70
CA MET A 207 8.82 33.84 -68.36
C MET A 207 8.76 33.09 -69.68
N ARG A 208 8.00 32.00 -69.78
CA ARG A 208 7.77 31.30 -71.06
C ARG A 208 7.07 32.19 -72.08
N LYS A 209 5.99 32.89 -71.70
CA LYS A 209 5.29 33.84 -72.59
C LYS A 209 6.20 34.98 -73.06
N LEU A 210 6.99 35.55 -72.16
CA LEU A 210 7.97 36.60 -72.49
C LEU A 210 9.06 36.06 -73.42
N HIS A 211 9.52 34.83 -73.20
CA HIS A 211 10.49 34.18 -74.07
C HIS A 211 9.92 33.93 -75.47
N GLU A 212 8.69 33.40 -75.58
CA GLU A 212 7.99 33.22 -76.85
C GLU A 212 7.82 34.55 -77.60
N PHE A 213 7.45 35.61 -76.88
CA PHE A 213 7.32 36.96 -77.44
C PHE A 213 8.67 37.55 -77.91
N ALA A 214 9.74 37.42 -77.12
CA ALA A 214 11.06 37.86 -77.52
C ALA A 214 11.57 37.06 -78.74
N GLN A 215 11.29 35.77 -78.78
CA GLN A 215 11.64 34.90 -79.90
C GLN A 215 10.88 35.29 -81.17
N SER A 216 9.57 35.62 -81.09
CA SER A 216 8.81 36.09 -82.24
C SER A 216 9.33 37.44 -82.77
N GLN A 217 9.67 38.38 -81.87
CA GLN A 217 10.29 39.65 -82.28
C GLN A 217 11.64 39.45 -82.97
N LEU A 218 12.47 38.53 -82.47
CA LEU A 218 13.75 38.20 -83.12
C LEU A 218 13.54 37.59 -84.51
N PHE A 219 12.51 36.75 -84.69
CA PHE A 219 12.14 36.23 -86.00
C PHE A 219 11.65 37.34 -86.96
N GLU A 220 10.83 38.27 -86.47
CA GLU A 220 10.37 39.42 -87.26
C GLU A 220 11.51 40.35 -87.68
N LEU A 221 12.40 40.72 -86.75
CA LEU A 221 13.58 41.55 -87.05
C LEU A 221 14.52 40.85 -88.04
N ARG A 222 14.70 39.52 -87.88
CA ARG A 222 15.48 38.74 -88.84
C ARG A 222 14.83 38.74 -90.22
N ALA A 223 13.51 38.55 -90.31
CA ALA A 223 12.79 38.59 -91.57
C ALA A 223 12.89 39.97 -92.24
N GLN A 224 12.72 41.06 -91.47
CA GLN A 224 12.90 42.44 -91.96
C GLN A 224 14.34 42.69 -92.43
N SER A 225 15.34 42.21 -91.68
CA SER A 225 16.75 42.34 -92.09
C SER A 225 17.06 41.55 -93.36
N GLU A 226 16.51 40.35 -93.51
CA GLU A 226 16.64 39.53 -94.72
C GLU A 226 15.91 40.20 -95.92
N GLU A 227 14.75 40.81 -95.69
CA GLU A 227 14.01 41.60 -96.70
C GLU A 227 14.78 42.85 -97.12
N GLU A 228 15.28 43.66 -96.17
CA GLU A 228 16.12 44.83 -96.45
C GLU A 228 17.39 44.43 -97.20
N ARG A 229 18.02 43.31 -96.82
CA ARG A 229 19.20 42.80 -97.51
C ARG A 229 18.87 42.40 -98.94
N ALA A 230 17.72 41.77 -99.17
CA ALA A 230 17.25 41.43 -100.51
C ALA A 230 16.93 42.68 -101.34
N ALA A 231 16.27 43.68 -100.75
CA ALA A 231 15.98 44.96 -101.39
C ALA A 231 17.27 45.71 -101.77
N LYS A 232 18.23 45.84 -100.84
CA LYS A 232 19.55 46.44 -101.12
C LYS A 232 20.32 45.66 -102.19
N GLN A 233 20.24 44.33 -102.19
CA GLN A 233 20.86 43.53 -103.25
C GLN A 233 20.22 43.82 -104.61
N SER A 234 18.89 43.97 -104.67
CA SER A 234 18.19 44.35 -105.91
C SER A 234 18.55 45.76 -106.38
N GLU A 235 18.73 46.71 -105.45
CA GLU A 235 19.19 48.06 -105.74
C GLU A 235 20.62 48.06 -106.26
N VAL A 236 21.53 47.30 -105.64
CA VAL A 236 22.90 47.12 -106.13
C VAL A 236 22.91 46.53 -107.53
N ASN A 237 22.06 45.54 -107.82
CA ASN A 237 21.95 44.97 -109.16
C ASN A 237 21.45 46.04 -110.17
N LEU A 238 20.44 46.84 -109.81
CA LEU A 238 19.96 47.93 -110.67
C LEU A 238 21.03 49.00 -110.91
N LEU A 239 21.75 49.41 -109.86
CA LEU A 239 22.86 50.36 -109.97
C LEU A 239 24.01 49.76 -110.80
N MET A 240 24.27 48.46 -110.69
CA MET A 240 25.25 47.76 -111.52
C MET A 240 24.81 47.79 -112.98
N ASP A 241 23.54 47.50 -113.28
CA ASP A 241 22.98 47.62 -114.63
C ASP A 241 23.05 49.06 -115.16
N GLU A 242 22.73 50.07 -114.33
CA GLU A 242 22.84 51.49 -114.67
C GLU A 242 24.30 51.90 -114.90
N VAL A 243 25.24 51.40 -114.10
CA VAL A 243 26.68 51.63 -114.30
C VAL A 243 27.14 50.96 -115.58
N GLU A 244 26.70 49.75 -115.90
CA GLU A 244 27.01 49.09 -117.17
C GLU A 244 26.43 49.86 -118.37
N GLN A 245 25.20 50.38 -118.25
CA GLN A 245 24.59 51.27 -119.25
C GLN A 245 25.33 52.61 -119.37
N ALA A 246 25.71 53.20 -118.25
CA ALA A 246 26.47 54.46 -118.22
C ALA A 246 27.89 54.25 -118.75
N GLN A 247 28.53 53.12 -118.46
CA GLN A 247 29.84 52.75 -119.01
C GLN A 247 29.75 52.51 -120.52
N THR A 248 28.74 51.78 -121.01
CA THR A 248 28.52 51.62 -122.46
C THR A 248 28.25 52.95 -123.14
N ARG A 249 27.45 53.83 -122.53
CA ARG A 249 27.24 55.22 -122.99
C ARG A 249 28.51 56.08 -122.86
N LEU A 250 29.33 55.90 -121.83
CA LEU A 250 30.58 56.63 -121.68
C LEU A 250 31.58 56.19 -122.74
N LEU A 251 31.67 54.90 -123.04
CA LEU A 251 32.46 54.39 -124.16
C LEU A 251 31.96 54.92 -125.51
N SER A 252 30.65 55.12 -125.69
CA SER A 252 30.12 55.77 -126.90
C SER A 252 30.45 57.27 -126.90
N LEU A 253 30.24 57.97 -125.79
CA LEU A 253 30.57 59.38 -125.62
C LEU A 253 32.07 59.66 -125.63
N GLU A 254 32.94 58.72 -125.27
CA GLU A 254 34.40 58.85 -125.39
C GLU A 254 34.84 58.71 -126.84
N ARG A 255 34.16 57.88 -127.64
CA ARG A 255 34.30 57.88 -129.11
C ARG A 255 33.83 59.22 -129.68
N GLU A 256 32.65 59.68 -129.26
CA GLU A 256 32.11 61.00 -129.66
C GLU A 256 32.96 62.16 -129.11
N LYS A 257 33.59 62.04 -127.94
CA LYS A 257 34.53 63.01 -127.39
C LYS A 257 35.88 62.90 -128.07
N GLY A 258 36.28 61.76 -128.62
CA GLY A 258 37.38 61.70 -129.58
C GLY A 258 37.06 62.57 -130.81
N LEU A 259 35.82 62.48 -131.30
CA LEU A 259 35.30 63.29 -132.40
C LEU A 259 35.11 64.77 -132.01
N LEU A 260 34.65 65.06 -130.79
CA LEU A 260 34.37 66.39 -130.29
C LEU A 260 35.61 67.05 -129.68
N ARG A 261 36.64 66.35 -129.16
CA ARG A 261 37.96 66.94 -128.85
C ARG A 261 38.62 67.45 -130.11
N SER A 262 38.34 66.85 -131.27
CA SER A 262 38.68 67.45 -132.56
C SER A 262 37.88 68.74 -132.84
N GLN A 263 36.70 68.93 -132.25
CA GLN A 263 35.82 70.10 -132.38
C GLN A 263 35.87 71.07 -131.17
N LEU A 264 36.59 70.74 -130.10
CA LEU A 264 36.71 71.49 -128.84
C LEU A 264 38.18 71.90 -128.57
N GLN A 265 39.01 71.86 -129.63
CA GLN A 265 40.14 72.76 -129.78
C GLN A 265 39.70 74.15 -130.32
N SER A 266 38.38 74.38 -130.49
CA SER A 266 37.83 75.61 -131.07
C SER A 266 36.83 76.39 -130.21
N ALA A 267 36.61 76.08 -128.93
CA ALA A 267 35.79 76.96 -128.09
C ALA A 267 36.15 76.89 -126.61
N ASN A 268 36.66 78.02 -126.14
CA ASN A 268 37.18 78.35 -124.82
C ASN A 268 36.10 78.47 -123.73
N GLU A 269 36.55 78.23 -122.48
CA GLU A 269 36.20 78.72 -121.10
C GLU A 269 34.98 79.66 -120.91
N ASP A 270 34.26 79.73 -119.77
CA ASP A 270 34.75 80.01 -118.40
C ASP A 270 33.59 80.01 -117.34
N SER A 271 33.97 79.88 -116.05
CA SER A 271 33.41 80.33 -114.72
C SER A 271 31.89 80.43 -114.43
N GLY A 272 31.32 80.38 -113.20
CA GLY A 272 31.76 80.23 -111.81
C GLY A 272 30.65 80.71 -110.82
N HIS A 273 30.66 80.18 -109.57
CA HIS A 273 30.39 80.87 -108.28
C HIS A 273 29.00 81.02 -107.57
N LYS A 274 29.02 80.67 -106.26
CA LYS A 274 28.47 81.31 -105.01
C LYS A 274 26.99 81.14 -104.57
N LYS A 275 26.76 80.60 -103.34
CA LYS A 275 26.26 81.21 -102.03
C LYS A 275 24.76 81.56 -102.04
N SER A 276 23.90 81.46 -101.01
CA SER A 276 23.92 81.64 -99.54
C SER A 276 22.51 81.25 -99.01
N ASP A 277 22.29 80.95 -97.73
CA ASP A 277 21.40 81.77 -96.87
C ASP A 277 21.07 81.16 -95.50
N ASN A 278 21.23 82.02 -94.50
CA ASN A 278 21.14 81.78 -93.06
C ASN A 278 19.86 82.48 -92.56
N SER A 279 18.74 81.76 -92.58
CA SER A 279 17.42 82.26 -92.13
C SER A 279 16.68 81.27 -91.20
N ASP A 280 17.27 80.10 -90.90
CA ASP A 280 16.65 79.03 -90.09
C ASP A 280 17.05 79.04 -88.61
N ALA A 281 18.01 79.88 -88.20
CA ALA A 281 18.59 79.80 -86.86
C ALA A 281 17.58 80.16 -85.75
N ASN A 282 16.61 81.05 -86.02
CA ASN A 282 15.71 81.56 -84.98
C ASN A 282 14.52 80.63 -84.72
N THR A 283 13.96 80.02 -85.77
CA THR A 283 12.92 78.98 -85.67
C THR A 283 13.48 77.68 -85.07
N MET A 284 14.75 77.36 -85.34
CA MET A 284 15.46 76.25 -84.69
C MET A 284 15.62 76.45 -83.18
N LEU A 285 15.88 77.68 -82.72
CA LEU A 285 16.06 77.96 -81.28
C LEU A 285 14.75 77.87 -80.49
N GLU A 286 13.64 78.31 -81.06
CA GLU A 286 12.32 78.26 -80.40
C GLU A 286 11.77 76.82 -80.33
N ASN A 287 11.95 76.05 -81.40
CA ASN A 287 11.70 74.60 -81.39
C ASN A 287 12.63 73.89 -80.40
N SER A 288 13.91 74.28 -80.31
CA SER A 288 14.87 73.74 -79.33
C SER A 288 14.47 74.04 -77.89
N LEU A 289 13.92 75.23 -77.61
CA LEU A 289 13.42 75.60 -76.28
C LEU A 289 12.22 74.73 -75.87
N SER A 290 11.22 74.59 -76.75
CA SER A 290 10.04 73.75 -76.50
C SER A 290 10.40 72.26 -76.33
N ALA A 291 11.39 71.78 -77.08
CA ALA A 291 11.93 70.42 -76.90
C ALA A 291 12.61 70.27 -75.54
N LYS A 292 13.37 71.27 -75.09
CA LYS A 292 14.01 71.26 -73.75
C LYS A 292 12.98 71.31 -72.63
N GLU A 293 11.93 72.11 -72.75
CA GLU A 293 10.85 72.15 -71.74
C GLU A 293 10.11 70.82 -71.64
N LYS A 294 9.85 70.16 -72.77
CA LYS A 294 9.27 68.82 -72.79
C LYS A 294 10.19 67.79 -72.12
N ILE A 295 11.48 67.81 -72.43
CA ILE A 295 12.48 66.93 -71.79
C ILE A 295 12.55 67.19 -70.28
N ILE A 296 12.48 68.45 -69.83
CA ILE A 296 12.47 68.77 -68.39
C ILE A 296 11.22 68.20 -67.71
N SER A 297 10.05 68.25 -68.37
CA SER A 297 8.82 67.65 -67.82
C SER A 297 8.89 66.12 -67.75
N GLU A 298 9.45 65.47 -68.78
CA GLU A 298 9.66 64.03 -68.82
C GLU A 298 10.66 63.59 -67.73
N LEU A 299 11.79 64.29 -67.59
CA LEU A 299 12.77 64.05 -66.52
C LEU A 299 12.17 64.25 -65.13
N ASN A 300 11.33 65.27 -64.92
CA ASN A 300 10.67 65.48 -63.62
C ASN A 300 9.66 64.37 -63.30
N MET A 301 8.93 63.87 -64.30
CA MET A 301 8.04 62.71 -64.13
C MET A 301 8.83 61.43 -63.82
N GLU A 302 9.96 61.20 -64.50
CA GLU A 302 10.85 60.08 -64.19
C GLU A 302 11.45 60.19 -62.78
N LEU A 303 11.88 61.39 -62.37
CA LEU A 303 12.42 61.65 -61.04
C LEU A 303 11.36 61.36 -59.97
N HIS A 304 10.13 61.83 -60.18
CA HIS A 304 9.03 61.56 -59.26
C HIS A 304 8.65 60.07 -59.20
N ASN A 305 8.65 59.37 -60.34
CA ASN A 305 8.43 57.93 -60.38
C ASN A 305 9.52 57.17 -59.62
N ILE A 306 10.80 57.52 -59.82
CA ILE A 306 11.94 56.90 -59.12
C ILE A 306 11.89 57.20 -57.62
N GLU A 307 11.54 58.41 -57.20
CA GLU A 307 11.36 58.74 -55.78
C GLU A 307 10.24 57.92 -55.15
N THR A 308 9.14 57.73 -55.87
CA THR A 308 7.99 56.94 -55.42
C THR A 308 8.34 55.46 -55.31
N THR A 309 9.03 54.88 -56.30
CA THR A 309 9.48 53.48 -56.24
C THR A 309 10.48 53.27 -55.11
N LEU A 310 11.44 54.18 -54.94
CA LEU A 310 12.42 54.14 -53.84
C LEU A 310 11.74 54.23 -52.47
N SER A 311 10.71 55.06 -52.32
CA SER A 311 9.91 55.15 -51.09
C SER A 311 9.18 53.84 -50.79
N ASN A 312 8.57 53.22 -51.80
CA ASN A 312 7.86 51.95 -51.67
C ASN A 312 8.81 50.79 -51.32
N GLU A 313 9.98 50.73 -51.95
CA GLU A 313 11.02 49.75 -51.62
C GLU A 313 11.54 49.94 -50.20
N ARG A 314 11.78 51.19 -49.77
CA ARG A 314 12.18 51.51 -48.40
C ARG A 314 11.13 51.05 -47.40
N GLU A 315 9.85 51.32 -47.65
CA GLU A 315 8.75 50.89 -46.78
C GLU A 315 8.64 49.36 -46.74
N TYR A 316 8.77 48.69 -47.89
CA TYR A 316 8.80 47.23 -47.97
C TYR A 316 9.94 46.64 -47.12
N HIS A 317 11.17 47.13 -47.28
CA HIS A 317 12.31 46.67 -46.51
C HIS A 317 12.19 46.97 -45.01
N LEU A 318 11.57 48.09 -44.64
CA LEU A 318 11.34 48.46 -43.24
C LEU A 318 10.30 47.51 -42.61
N ASN A 319 9.25 47.16 -43.34
CA ASN A 319 8.26 46.17 -42.90
C ASN A 319 8.85 44.76 -42.82
N GLU A 320 9.69 44.36 -43.77
CA GLU A 320 10.38 43.07 -43.74
C GLU A 320 11.37 42.98 -42.58
N MET A 321 12.13 44.05 -42.34
CA MET A 321 12.99 44.18 -41.15
C MET A 321 12.21 44.06 -39.84
N LYS A 322 11.00 44.64 -39.75
CA LYS A 322 10.13 44.49 -38.57
C LYS A 322 9.68 43.04 -38.38
N LYS A 323 9.25 42.36 -39.45
CA LYS A 323 8.86 40.94 -39.39
C LYS A 323 10.02 40.02 -39.00
N LEU A 324 11.20 40.24 -39.57
CA LEU A 324 12.39 39.48 -39.20
C LEU A 324 12.79 39.71 -37.75
N LYS A 325 12.66 40.94 -37.24
CA LYS A 325 12.90 41.25 -35.82
C LYS A 325 11.90 40.56 -34.89
N THR A 326 10.61 40.52 -35.24
CA THR A 326 9.61 39.81 -34.42
C THR A 326 9.87 38.32 -34.42
N LEU A 327 10.17 37.73 -35.58
CA LEU A 327 10.50 36.30 -35.68
C LEU A 327 11.77 35.94 -34.89
N LEU A 328 12.78 36.81 -34.93
CA LEU A 328 14.01 36.62 -34.14
C LEU A 328 13.70 36.60 -32.64
N ASN A 329 12.91 37.55 -32.16
CA ASN A 329 12.53 37.64 -30.75
C ASN A 329 11.68 36.43 -30.30
N GLU A 330 10.78 35.94 -31.15
CA GLU A 330 10.02 34.70 -30.90
C GLU A 330 10.95 33.49 -30.79
N LYS A 331 11.95 33.37 -31.69
CA LYS A 331 12.93 32.29 -31.63
C LYS A 331 13.88 32.38 -30.44
N GLU A 332 14.24 33.58 -30.01
CA GLU A 332 15.00 33.80 -28.77
C GLU A 332 14.21 33.36 -27.54
N LEU A 333 12.90 33.65 -27.49
CA LEU A 333 12.01 33.18 -26.42
C LEU A 333 11.88 31.65 -26.40
N GLU A 334 11.63 31.02 -27.56
CA GLU A 334 11.57 29.55 -27.68
C GLU A 334 12.90 28.90 -27.23
N LEU A 335 14.04 29.49 -27.60
CA LEU A 335 15.36 29.01 -27.18
C LEU A 335 15.55 29.11 -25.66
N GLU A 336 15.10 30.20 -25.04
CA GLU A 336 15.21 30.39 -23.60
C GLU A 336 14.29 29.43 -22.83
N GLU A 337 13.11 29.13 -23.37
CA GLU A 337 12.19 28.12 -22.83
C GLU A 337 12.78 26.71 -22.94
N LEU A 338 13.30 26.32 -24.11
CA LEU A 338 13.99 25.04 -24.30
C LEU A 338 15.21 24.88 -23.40
N LYS A 339 15.97 25.96 -23.16
CA LYS A 339 17.08 25.94 -22.19
C LYS A 339 16.59 25.71 -20.76
N LYS A 340 15.49 26.33 -20.36
CA LYS A 340 14.87 26.10 -19.04
C LYS A 340 14.38 24.66 -18.90
N GLU A 341 13.73 24.11 -19.92
CA GLU A 341 13.33 22.71 -19.93
C GLU A 341 14.53 21.77 -19.83
N LEU A 342 15.61 22.06 -20.56
CA LEU A 342 16.84 21.27 -20.50
C LEU A 342 17.48 21.31 -19.11
N GLN A 343 17.46 22.47 -18.43
CA GLN A 343 17.94 22.61 -17.06
C GLN A 343 17.02 21.93 -16.03
N ALA A 344 15.71 21.89 -16.28
CA ALA A 344 14.73 21.24 -15.42
C ALA A 344 14.76 19.70 -15.54
N ARG A 345 15.32 19.15 -16.63
CA ARG A 345 15.47 17.71 -16.78
C ARG A 345 16.42 17.13 -15.72
N PRO A 346 16.07 15.99 -15.11
CA PRO A 346 16.95 15.30 -14.17
C PRO A 346 18.32 15.06 -14.80
N THR A 347 19.38 15.48 -14.11
CA THR A 347 20.75 15.19 -14.54
C THR A 347 21.00 13.69 -14.52
N GLU A 348 21.87 13.22 -15.41
CA GLU A 348 22.25 11.80 -15.52
C GLU A 348 22.71 11.22 -14.17
N LYS A 349 23.46 12.02 -13.39
CA LYS A 349 23.83 11.67 -12.01
C LYS A 349 22.62 11.43 -11.10
N LEU A 350 21.59 12.28 -11.15
CA LEU A 350 20.39 12.11 -10.34
C LEU A 350 19.60 10.87 -10.75
N VAL A 351 19.51 10.59 -12.05
CA VAL A 351 18.87 9.38 -12.57
C VAL A 351 19.63 8.13 -12.14
N ASP A 352 20.97 8.15 -12.20
CA ASP A 352 21.82 7.06 -11.74
C ASP A 352 21.72 6.87 -10.22
N ASP A 353 21.68 7.95 -9.44
CA ASP A 353 21.46 7.88 -7.99
C ASP A 353 20.08 7.32 -7.64
N LEU A 354 19.04 7.68 -8.40
CA LEU A 354 17.69 7.10 -8.23
C LEU A 354 17.66 5.62 -8.61
N ARG A 355 18.35 5.20 -9.68
CA ARG A 355 18.50 3.79 -10.06
C ARG A 355 19.25 3.00 -9.00
N LYS A 356 20.33 3.54 -8.45
CA LYS A 356 21.09 2.91 -7.36
C LYS A 356 20.25 2.81 -6.08
N LYS A 357 19.52 3.88 -5.70
CA LYS A 357 18.56 3.85 -4.59
C LYS A 357 17.48 2.79 -4.79
N LEU A 358 16.94 2.67 -6.00
CA LEU A 358 15.94 1.65 -6.33
C LEU A 358 16.52 0.23 -6.26
N LYS A 359 17.75 0.02 -6.72
CA LYS A 359 18.46 -1.27 -6.62
C LYS A 359 18.74 -1.66 -5.17
N ILE A 360 19.14 -0.70 -4.31
CA ILE A 360 19.29 -0.91 -2.86
C ILE A 360 17.93 -1.23 -2.21
N LEU A 361 16.88 -0.47 -2.52
CA LEU A 361 15.52 -0.72 -2.00
C LEU A 361 14.99 -2.09 -2.42
N GLN A 362 15.24 -2.49 -3.67
CA GLN A 362 14.89 -3.82 -4.16
C GLN A 362 15.65 -4.91 -3.41
N ALA A 363 16.93 -4.69 -3.13
CA ALA A 363 17.75 -5.66 -2.43
C ALA A 363 17.39 -5.79 -0.94
N VAL A 364 17.12 -4.66 -0.26
CA VAL A 364 16.64 -4.61 1.14
C VAL A 364 15.21 -5.15 1.26
N GLY A 365 14.34 -4.85 0.30
CA GLY A 365 12.93 -5.25 0.32
C GLY A 365 12.68 -6.70 -0.10
N TYR A 366 13.55 -7.29 -0.92
CA TYR A 366 13.32 -8.61 -1.51
C TYR A 366 14.40 -9.66 -1.22
N ASN A 367 15.51 -9.34 -0.52
CA ASN A 367 16.57 -10.32 -0.17
C ASN A 367 17.01 -11.22 -1.35
N SER A 368 17.00 -10.70 -2.59
CA SER A 368 17.13 -11.52 -3.81
C SER A 368 18.19 -11.02 -4.78
N ILE A 369 19.33 -10.54 -4.28
CA ILE A 369 20.48 -10.19 -5.13
C ILE A 369 21.73 -10.91 -4.62
N GLU A 370 22.42 -11.58 -5.57
CA GLU A 370 23.73 -12.20 -5.41
C GLU A 370 24.74 -11.16 -4.91
N ALA A 371 25.53 -11.50 -3.90
CA ALA A 371 26.38 -10.57 -3.15
C ALA A 371 27.40 -9.78 -4.02
N GLU A 372 27.73 -10.30 -5.21
CA GLU A 372 28.64 -9.66 -6.16
C GLU A 372 28.06 -8.40 -6.81
N ASP A 373 26.72 -8.31 -6.93
CA ASP A 373 26.02 -7.18 -7.57
C ASP A 373 25.70 -6.04 -6.58
N TRP A 374 25.92 -6.29 -5.28
CA TRP A 374 25.76 -5.34 -4.18
C TRP A 374 26.95 -4.39 -4.06
N GLU A 375 28.18 -4.90 -4.09
CA GLU A 375 29.40 -4.10 -3.95
C GLU A 375 29.58 -3.08 -5.09
N ALA A 376 29.15 -3.43 -6.30
CA ALA A 376 29.20 -2.53 -7.45
C ALA A 376 28.23 -1.35 -7.33
N ALA A 377 27.08 -1.55 -6.68
CA ALA A 377 26.03 -0.53 -6.55
C ALA A 377 26.29 0.50 -5.43
N THR A 378 27.15 0.18 -4.45
CA THR A 378 27.35 0.96 -3.23
C THR A 378 28.67 1.76 -3.16
N SER A 379 29.48 1.73 -4.22
CA SER A 379 30.80 2.39 -4.30
C SER A 379 30.84 3.93 -4.24
N GLY A 380 29.71 4.63 -4.04
CA GLY A 380 29.68 6.09 -3.88
C GLY A 380 29.72 6.53 -2.41
N GLU A 381 30.59 7.48 -2.04
CA GLU A 381 30.83 7.92 -0.65
C GLU A 381 29.55 8.25 0.15
N GLU A 382 28.58 8.95 -0.44
CA GLU A 382 27.32 9.28 0.23
C GLU A 382 26.36 8.09 0.35
N MET A 383 26.41 7.15 -0.60
CA MET A 383 25.62 5.92 -0.56
C MET A 383 26.20 4.89 0.40
N SER A 384 27.52 4.79 0.49
CA SER A 384 28.22 3.97 1.48
C SER A 384 27.87 4.40 2.91
N LYS A 385 27.65 5.70 3.15
CA LYS A 385 27.19 6.22 4.45
C LYS A 385 25.75 5.83 4.80
N MET A 386 24.84 5.85 3.81
CA MET A 386 23.45 5.41 4.00
C MET A 386 23.36 3.90 4.20
N GLU A 387 24.15 3.14 3.43
CA GLU A 387 24.28 1.69 3.55
C GLU A 387 24.83 1.29 4.93
N SER A 388 25.91 1.92 5.37
CA SER A 388 26.47 1.76 6.71
C SER A 388 25.40 1.97 7.79
N LEU A 389 24.60 3.04 7.69
CA LEU A 389 23.53 3.33 8.63
C LEU A 389 22.39 2.30 8.60
N LEU A 390 22.06 1.76 7.42
CA LEU A 390 21.03 0.73 7.28
C LEU A 390 21.51 -0.63 7.80
N LEU A 391 22.76 -1.01 7.52
CA LEU A 391 23.39 -2.22 8.05
C LEU A 391 23.54 -2.15 9.57
N ASP A 392 23.92 -0.98 10.12
CA ASP A 392 24.05 -0.79 11.57
C ASP A 392 22.68 -0.87 12.27
N LYS A 393 21.63 -0.26 11.67
CA LYS A 393 20.25 -0.43 12.16
C LYS A 393 19.78 -1.88 12.08
N ASN A 394 20.07 -2.58 10.99
CA ASN A 394 19.67 -3.97 10.81
C ASN A 394 20.35 -4.87 11.86
N ARG A 395 21.68 -4.75 12.01
CA ARG A 395 22.45 -5.43 13.07
C ARG A 395 21.93 -5.11 14.47
N LYS A 396 21.55 -3.85 14.72
CA LYS A 396 20.94 -3.45 16.00
C LYS A 396 19.59 -4.11 16.23
N MET A 397 18.72 -4.16 15.22
CA MET A 397 17.44 -4.86 15.32
C MET A 397 17.62 -6.38 15.49
N GLU A 398 18.58 -6.99 14.80
CA GLU A 398 18.97 -8.39 15.01
C GLU A 398 19.47 -8.63 16.44
N HIS A 399 20.28 -7.72 16.97
CA HIS A 399 20.74 -7.80 18.35
C HIS A 399 19.59 -7.66 19.36
N GLU A 400 18.68 -6.71 19.15
CA GLU A 400 17.49 -6.54 19.99
C GLU A 400 16.58 -7.79 19.90
N LEU A 401 16.37 -8.36 18.71
CA LEU A 401 15.64 -9.61 18.52
C LEU A 401 16.28 -10.79 19.24
N THR A 402 17.60 -10.94 19.16
CA THR A 402 18.31 -12.01 19.88
C THR A 402 18.23 -11.81 21.39
N GLN A 403 18.37 -10.58 21.89
CA GLN A 403 18.14 -10.27 23.31
C GLN A 403 16.71 -10.60 23.76
N PHE A 404 15.69 -10.24 22.97
CA PHE A 404 14.30 -10.58 23.30
C PHE A 404 14.06 -12.09 23.29
N LYS A 405 14.66 -12.83 22.34
CA LYS A 405 14.60 -14.30 22.32
C LYS A 405 15.23 -14.92 23.57
N VAL A 406 16.39 -14.42 24.00
CA VAL A 406 17.03 -14.88 25.25
C VAL A 406 16.16 -14.58 26.46
N LYS A 407 15.61 -13.36 26.57
CA LYS A 407 14.69 -13.00 27.66
C LYS A 407 13.44 -13.88 27.68
N ILE A 408 12.89 -14.23 26.51
CA ILE A 408 11.76 -15.17 26.42
C ILE A 408 12.17 -16.55 26.92
N ALA A 409 13.35 -17.05 26.51
CA ALA A 409 13.86 -18.33 26.98
C ALA A 409 14.06 -18.37 28.50
N GLU A 410 14.66 -17.32 29.09
CA GLU A 410 14.82 -17.17 30.54
C GLU A 410 13.49 -17.09 31.28
N LYS A 411 12.50 -16.36 30.74
CA LYS A 411 11.16 -16.31 31.34
C LYS A 411 10.44 -17.64 31.23
N SER A 412 10.61 -18.36 30.13
CA SER A 412 10.04 -19.70 29.96
C SER A 412 10.65 -20.72 30.92
N SER A 413 11.97 -20.68 31.16
CA SER A 413 12.61 -21.57 32.13
C SER A 413 12.22 -21.23 33.57
N PHE A 414 12.04 -19.95 33.89
CA PHE A 414 11.51 -19.54 35.20
C PHE A 414 10.07 -20.02 35.41
N LEU A 415 9.23 -19.92 34.38
CA LEU A 415 7.86 -20.42 34.41
C LEU A 415 7.84 -21.94 34.63
N GLU A 416 8.64 -22.70 33.88
CA GLU A 416 8.74 -24.15 34.04
C GLU A 416 9.23 -24.54 35.45
N ALA A 417 10.23 -23.84 35.99
CA ALA A 417 10.70 -24.06 37.36
C ALA A 417 9.62 -23.76 38.41
N ALA A 418 8.83 -22.70 38.22
CA ALA A 418 7.71 -22.37 39.10
C ALA A 418 6.60 -23.44 39.01
N GLU A 419 6.29 -23.94 37.81
CA GLU A 419 5.33 -25.04 37.60
C GLU A 419 5.80 -26.35 38.25
N VAL A 420 7.09 -26.67 38.19
CA VAL A 420 7.68 -27.80 38.93
C VAL A 420 7.49 -27.60 40.43
N LYS A 421 7.78 -26.41 40.95
CA LYS A 421 7.62 -26.13 42.39
C LYS A 421 6.16 -26.22 42.85
N ILE A 422 5.22 -25.75 42.03
CA ILE A 422 3.78 -25.89 42.29
C ILE A 422 3.40 -27.37 42.34
N ARG A 423 3.90 -28.19 41.41
CA ARG A 423 3.66 -29.64 41.42
C ARG A 423 4.20 -30.30 42.68
N GLU A 424 5.44 -30.01 43.07
CA GLU A 424 6.05 -30.53 44.32
C GLU A 424 5.24 -30.15 45.55
N LEU A 425 4.85 -28.88 45.68
CA LEU A 425 4.05 -28.40 46.82
C LEU A 425 2.66 -29.04 46.82
N THR A 426 2.06 -29.26 45.65
CA THR A 426 0.77 -29.95 45.52
C THR A 426 0.89 -31.42 45.94
N GLU A 427 1.99 -32.09 45.58
CA GLU A 427 2.27 -33.46 46.02
C GLU A 427 2.48 -33.53 47.54
N GLN A 428 3.24 -32.61 48.13
CA GLN A 428 3.40 -32.50 49.57
C GLN A 428 2.07 -32.25 50.30
N ILE A 429 1.22 -31.38 49.75
CA ILE A 429 -0.13 -31.15 50.30
C ILE A 429 -0.95 -32.43 50.24
N ASN A 430 -0.90 -33.18 49.13
CA ASN A 430 -1.61 -34.45 49.01
C ASN A 430 -1.09 -35.52 49.98
N GLU A 431 0.23 -35.58 50.20
CA GLU A 431 0.85 -36.46 51.19
C GLU A 431 0.44 -36.07 52.61
N GLN A 432 0.46 -34.78 52.94
CA GLN A 432 0.00 -34.27 54.23
C GLN A 432 -1.49 -34.57 54.42
N GLN A 433 -2.34 -34.36 53.42
CA GLN A 433 -3.76 -34.71 53.47
C GLN A 433 -3.95 -36.21 53.71
N ARG A 434 -3.18 -37.09 53.04
CA ARG A 434 -3.22 -38.54 53.30
C ARG A 434 -2.74 -38.90 54.70
N LEU A 435 -1.70 -38.24 55.21
CA LEU A 435 -1.19 -38.48 56.56
C LEU A 435 -2.21 -38.03 57.60
N ILE A 436 -2.79 -36.84 57.43
CA ILE A 436 -3.87 -36.34 58.28
C ILE A 436 -5.03 -37.33 58.26
N GLN A 437 -5.45 -37.79 57.09
CA GLN A 437 -6.53 -38.77 56.99
C GLN A 437 -6.20 -40.10 57.68
N LYS A 438 -4.95 -40.59 57.58
CA LYS A 438 -4.50 -41.76 58.34
C LYS A 438 -4.49 -41.52 59.85
N LEU A 439 -4.04 -40.34 60.30
CA LEU A 439 -4.04 -39.98 61.71
C LEU A 439 -5.47 -39.83 62.23
N GLU A 440 -6.38 -39.26 61.43
CA GLU A 440 -7.81 -39.20 61.73
C GLU A 440 -8.41 -40.61 61.84
N ASP A 441 -8.09 -41.53 60.91
CA ASP A 441 -8.50 -42.93 60.95
C ASP A 441 -7.93 -43.67 62.17
N ASP A 442 -6.67 -43.42 62.53
CA ASP A 442 -6.00 -44.04 63.67
C ASP A 442 -6.49 -43.46 65.00
N ILE A 443 -6.82 -42.18 65.06
CA ILE A 443 -7.54 -41.56 66.18
C ILE A 443 -8.92 -42.19 66.31
N LEU A 444 -9.68 -42.33 65.23
CA LEU A 444 -10.98 -43.00 65.24
C LEU A 444 -10.88 -44.45 65.76
N LYS A 445 -9.87 -45.20 65.31
CA LYS A 445 -9.59 -46.56 65.82
C LYS A 445 -9.11 -46.57 67.29
N GLY A 446 -8.27 -45.61 67.68
CA GLY A 446 -7.79 -45.46 69.05
C GLY A 446 -8.90 -45.11 70.03
N TYR A 447 -9.83 -44.23 69.63
CA TYR A 447 -11.03 -43.90 70.41
C TYR A 447 -11.99 -45.09 70.50
N SER A 448 -12.11 -45.93 69.47
CA SER A 448 -12.87 -47.18 69.56
C SER A 448 -12.23 -48.24 70.49
N SER A 449 -10.95 -48.08 70.85
CA SER A 449 -10.23 -48.97 71.78
C SER A 449 -10.14 -48.41 73.21
N ASN A 450 -10.48 -47.13 73.44
CA ASN A 450 -10.25 -46.46 74.72
C ASN A 450 -11.52 -46.21 75.55
N ASP A 451 -12.44 -47.16 75.53
CA ASP A 451 -13.49 -47.26 76.56
C ASP A 451 -12.99 -47.88 77.89
N LYS A 452 -11.65 -47.95 78.10
CA LYS A 452 -11.05 -48.20 79.41
C LYS A 452 -9.76 -47.40 79.63
N LYS A 453 -9.89 -46.33 80.44
CA LYS A 453 -8.87 -45.57 81.20
C LYS A 453 -8.18 -44.37 80.50
N GLY A 454 -8.54 -43.17 81.01
CA GLY A 454 -7.66 -42.46 81.94
C GLY A 454 -6.67 -41.44 81.36
N SER A 455 -7.09 -40.17 81.36
CA SER A 455 -6.31 -38.97 81.75
C SER A 455 -4.77 -39.12 81.79
N PHE A 456 -4.10 -38.96 80.64
CA PHE A 456 -2.67 -38.63 80.62
C PHE A 456 -2.26 -38.17 79.20
N PHE A 457 -2.17 -36.86 78.97
CA PHE A 457 -1.18 -36.26 78.06
C PHE A 457 -1.28 -34.73 78.12
N ASP A 458 -0.58 -34.16 79.09
CA ASP A 458 -0.22 -32.74 79.14
C ASP A 458 1.31 -32.72 79.21
N ASP A 459 1.96 -32.88 78.05
CA ASP A 459 3.38 -32.59 77.85
C ASP A 459 3.72 -32.72 76.35
N TRP A 460 3.75 -31.61 75.60
CA TRP A 460 4.51 -31.51 74.36
C TRP A 460 5.12 -30.11 74.25
N ASP A 461 6.35 -30.07 74.76
CA ASP A 461 7.30 -28.98 74.81
C ASP A 461 7.66 -28.49 73.38
N LEU A 462 7.42 -27.21 73.08
CA LEU A 462 7.78 -26.55 71.83
C LEU A 462 9.25 -26.12 71.90
N SER A 463 10.14 -26.94 71.34
CA SER A 463 11.54 -26.55 71.10
C SER A 463 11.70 -25.80 69.77
N GLU A 464 12.43 -24.70 69.88
CA GLU A 464 12.84 -23.77 68.81
C GLU A 464 13.43 -24.47 67.58
N SER A 465 12.93 -24.08 66.40
CA SER A 465 13.65 -24.22 65.14
C SER A 465 13.66 -22.86 64.44
N GLY A 466 14.77 -22.14 64.60
CA GLY A 466 15.03 -20.87 63.95
C GLY A 466 15.19 -21.03 62.44
N GLY A 467 14.27 -20.44 61.68
CA GLY A 467 14.41 -20.19 60.25
C GLY A 467 14.75 -18.72 60.01
N GLN A 468 16.01 -18.44 59.67
CA GLN A 468 16.51 -17.11 59.30
C GLN A 468 15.67 -16.44 58.20
N THR A 469 15.02 -15.33 58.54
CA THR A 469 14.52 -14.37 57.54
C THR A 469 15.68 -13.59 56.94
N LYS A 470 16.16 -13.99 55.76
CA LYS A 470 16.97 -13.11 54.90
C LYS A 470 16.03 -12.19 54.12
N SER A 471 15.86 -10.98 54.65
CA SER A 471 15.41 -9.81 53.92
C SER A 471 16.49 -9.44 52.89
N SER A 472 16.19 -9.58 51.60
CA SER A 472 16.97 -8.95 50.53
C SER A 472 16.08 -7.96 49.78
N ASP A 473 16.16 -6.70 50.21
CA ASP A 473 15.73 -5.53 49.45
C ASP A 473 16.45 -5.53 48.09
N SER A 474 15.70 -5.73 47.01
CA SER A 474 16.15 -5.46 45.65
C SER A 474 15.57 -4.13 45.21
N LYS A 475 16.35 -3.06 45.37
CA LYS A 475 16.08 -1.75 44.77
C LYS A 475 16.07 -1.90 43.24
N CYS A 476 14.93 -1.59 42.67
CA CYS A 476 14.73 -1.38 41.24
C CYS A 476 15.47 -0.10 40.83
N ASN A 477 16.59 -0.23 40.10
CA ASN A 477 17.17 0.87 39.34
C ASN A 477 16.61 0.78 37.92
N ILE A 478 15.75 1.73 37.59
CA ILE A 478 15.34 2.05 36.22
C ILE A 478 16.29 3.14 35.74
N LEU A 479 17.09 2.82 34.73
CA LEU A 479 17.51 3.73 33.65
C LEU A 479 17.53 2.94 32.35
#